data_AF-A0A9D4FEJ9-F1
#
_entry.id   AF-A0A9D4FEJ9-F1
#
_cell.length_a   1.000
_cell.length_b   1.000
_cell.length_c   1.000
_cell.angle_alpha   90.00
_cell.angle_beta   90.00
_cell.angle_gamma   90.00
#
_symmetry.space_group_name_H-M   'P 1'
#
loop_
_entity.id
_entity.type
_entity.pdbx_description
1 polymer ?
#
loop_
_entity_poly.entity_id
_entity_poly.type
_entity_poly.pdbx_seq_one_letter_code
_entity_poly.pdbx_strand_id
1 'polypeptide(L)'
;MSRTLLCEEFKYSFHKTKKDQCQAWAVYRNKEIAGELTIDLKIAFEDHIKRKNRARDEKKSDKSRAKQDKSYHVATFDVEAVLPIPCYLVSIIYYEIKLSCYNLSFYSLQNAKFDMFCGIKLKENEALVKWERVF
;
A
#
# COMPACT_ATOMS: atom_id res chain seq x y z
N MET A 1 7.15 -25.85 -17.55
CA MET A 1 6.81 -25.37 -18.91
C MET A 1 7.77 -24.23 -19.24
N SER A 2 8.56 -24.34 -20.31
CA SER A 2 9.68 -23.40 -20.58
C SER A 2 9.19 -22.08 -21.18
N ARG A 3 9.80 -20.95 -20.77
CA ARG A 3 9.53 -19.60 -21.31
C ARG A 3 9.71 -19.53 -22.83
N THR A 4 10.60 -20.35 -23.38
CA THR A 4 10.90 -20.42 -24.81
C THR A 4 9.70 -20.86 -25.64
N LEU A 5 8.98 -21.90 -25.20
CA LEU A 5 7.76 -22.40 -25.87
C LEU A 5 6.66 -21.33 -25.93
N LEU A 6 6.43 -20.61 -24.83
CA LEU A 6 5.37 -19.59 -24.74
C LEU A 6 5.64 -18.35 -25.62
N CYS A 7 6.90 -17.91 -25.68
CA CYS A 7 7.27 -16.72 -26.45
C CYS A 7 7.41 -17.00 -27.96
N GLU A 8 7.94 -18.16 -28.36
CA GLU A 8 8.31 -18.42 -29.75
C GLU A 8 7.19 -19.10 -30.55
N GLU A 9 6.56 -20.13 -30.00
CA GLU A 9 5.50 -20.87 -30.70
C GLU A 9 4.14 -20.15 -30.60
N PHE A 10 3.79 -19.69 -29.40
CA PHE A 10 2.50 -19.05 -29.14
C PHE A 10 2.53 -17.51 -29.25
N LYS A 11 3.70 -16.90 -29.48
CA LYS A 11 3.90 -15.45 -29.61
C LYS A 11 3.36 -14.64 -28.44
N TYR A 12 3.35 -15.20 -27.23
CA TYR A 12 2.91 -14.46 -26.05
C TYR A 12 4.01 -13.51 -25.56
N SER A 13 3.63 -12.24 -25.39
CA SER A 13 4.49 -11.22 -24.81
C SER A 13 4.26 -11.14 -23.31
N PHE A 14 5.29 -11.41 -22.51
CA PHE A 14 5.22 -11.21 -21.05
C PHE A 14 5.38 -9.73 -20.71
N HIS A 15 4.26 -9.08 -20.42
CA HIS A 15 4.25 -7.70 -19.95
C HIS A 15 4.43 -7.66 -18.44
N LYS A 16 5.37 -6.83 -17.96
CA LYS A 16 5.43 -6.50 -16.54
C LYS A 16 4.15 -5.75 -16.18
N THR A 17 3.45 -6.20 -15.14
CA THR A 17 2.28 -5.50 -14.63
C THR A 17 2.66 -4.04 -14.35
N LYS A 18 1.85 -3.11 -14.89
CA LYS A 18 2.03 -1.69 -14.60
C LYS A 18 1.82 -1.49 -13.11
N LYS A 19 2.55 -0.55 -12.53
CA LYS A 19 2.37 -0.17 -11.13
C LYS A 19 0.91 0.28 -10.90
N ASP A 20 0.35 -0.08 -9.75
CA ASP A 20 -1.02 0.29 -9.40
C ASP A 20 -1.21 1.81 -9.49
N GLN A 21 -2.28 2.19 -10.19
CA GLN A 21 -2.64 3.59 -10.40
C GLN A 21 -3.68 3.99 -9.36
N CYS A 22 -3.55 5.21 -8.84
CA CYS A 22 -4.55 5.77 -7.95
C CYS A 22 -5.91 5.85 -8.66
N GLN A 23 -6.98 5.43 -7.99
CA GLN A 23 -8.33 5.44 -8.53
C GLN A 23 -8.75 6.83 -9.05
N ALA A 24 -8.41 7.90 -8.33
CA ALA A 24 -8.71 9.27 -8.75
C ALA A 24 -8.03 9.62 -10.09
N TRP A 25 -6.81 9.14 -10.31
CA TRP A 25 -6.08 9.32 -11.58
C TRP A 25 -6.71 8.51 -12.71
N ALA A 26 -7.06 7.25 -12.43
CA ALA A 26 -7.70 6.38 -13.43
C ALA A 26 -9.06 6.94 -13.89
N VAL A 27 -9.89 7.40 -12.94
CA VAL A 27 -11.20 8.02 -13.25
C VAL A 27 -11.01 9.28 -14.09
N TYR A 28 -10.13 10.19 -13.68
CA TYR A 28 -9.84 11.41 -14.44
C TYR A 28 -9.36 11.10 -15.86
N ARG A 29 -8.39 10.19 -16.01
CA ARG A 29 -7.82 9.83 -17.31
C ARG A 29 -8.86 9.18 -18.24
N ASN A 30 -9.71 8.31 -17.71
CA ASN A 30 -10.75 7.66 -18.50
C ASN A 30 -11.79 8.67 -18.99
N LYS A 31 -12.20 9.63 -18.13
CA LYS A 31 -13.12 10.71 -18.50
C LYS A 31 -12.52 11.70 -19.49
N GLU A 32 -11.22 11.99 -19.37
CA GLU A 32 -10.47 12.78 -20.34
C GLU A 32 -10.45 12.12 -21.72
N ILE A 33 -10.16 10.82 -21.79
CA ILE A 33 -10.15 10.05 -23.05
C ILE A 33 -11.56 9.97 -23.67
N ALA A 34 -12.59 9.81 -22.84
CA ALA A 34 -13.98 9.77 -23.28
C ALA A 34 -14.55 11.15 -23.70
N GLY A 35 -13.83 12.25 -23.43
CA GLY A 35 -14.33 13.61 -23.69
C GLY A 35 -15.42 14.08 -22.72
N GLU A 36 -15.64 13.37 -21.61
CA GLU A 36 -16.69 13.63 -20.62
C GLU A 36 -16.15 14.38 -19.39
N LEU A 37 -15.16 15.26 -19.60
CA LEU A 37 -14.51 15.96 -18.50
C LEU A 37 -15.37 17.12 -18.01
N THR A 38 -15.91 17.00 -16.79
CA THR A 38 -16.60 18.10 -16.13
C THR A 38 -15.61 19.01 -15.40
N ILE A 39 -15.96 20.30 -15.27
CA ILE A 39 -15.16 21.29 -14.54
C ILE A 39 -14.95 20.85 -13.09
N ASP A 40 -15.98 20.32 -12.45
CA ASP A 40 -15.92 19.83 -11.06
C ASP A 40 -14.91 18.69 -10.90
N LEU A 41 -14.86 17.76 -11.86
CA LEU A 41 -13.92 16.64 -11.84
C LEU A 41 -12.48 17.13 -11.98
N LYS A 42 -12.26 18.19 -12.78
CA LYS A 42 -10.96 18.83 -12.93
C LYS A 42 -10.50 19.51 -11.65
N ILE A 43 -11.37 20.29 -11.01
CA ILE A 43 -11.09 20.93 -9.72
C ILE A 43 -10.77 19.87 -8.65
N ALA A 44 -11.60 18.82 -8.56
CA ALA A 44 -11.38 17.73 -7.62
C ALA A 44 -10.04 16.99 -7.86
N PHE A 45 -9.66 16.79 -9.12
CA PHE A 45 -8.39 16.17 -9.47
C PHE A 45 -7.18 17.08 -9.15
N GLU A 46 -7.27 18.38 -9.44
CA GLU A 46 -6.23 19.35 -9.08
C GLU A 46 -6.02 19.40 -7.56
N ASP A 47 -7.11 19.39 -6.78
CA ASP A 47 -7.04 19.33 -5.32
C ASP A 47 -6.44 18.02 -4.82
N HIS A 48 -6.77 16.89 -5.44
CA HIS A 48 -6.12 15.60 -5.15
C HIS A 48 -4.60 15.68 -5.37
N ILE A 49 -4.15 16.25 -6.50
CA ILE A 49 -2.74 16.41 -6.82
C ILE A 49 -2.04 17.37 -5.84
N LYS A 50 -2.67 18.49 -5.48
CA LYS A 50 -2.17 19.43 -4.46
C LYS A 50 -1.96 18.74 -3.12
N ARG A 51 -2.95 18.00 -2.62
CA ARG A 51 -2.86 17.25 -1.35
C ARG A 51 -1.76 16.20 -1.39
N LYS A 52 -1.66 15.45 -2.49
CA LYS A 52 -0.61 14.44 -2.72
C LYS A 52 0.79 15.04 -2.69
N ASN A 53 0.99 16.18 -3.35
CA ASN A 53 2.29 16.84 -3.37
C ASN A 53 2.64 17.40 -1.99
N ARG A 54 1.68 18.06 -1.33
CA ARG A 54 1.85 18.56 0.04
C ARG A 54 2.28 17.45 1.01
N ALA A 55 1.60 16.31 1.01
CA ALA A 55 1.96 15.19 1.89
C ALA A 55 3.38 14.64 1.59
N ARG A 56 3.81 14.67 0.33
CA ARG A 56 5.18 14.26 -0.06
C ARG A 56 6.23 15.27 0.40
N ASP A 57 5.92 16.56 0.30
CA ASP A 57 6.81 17.64 0.71
C ASP A 57 6.97 17.67 2.23
N GLU A 58 5.87 17.52 2.98
CA GLU A 58 5.87 17.36 4.44
C GLU A 58 6.73 16.14 4.84
N LYS A 59 6.48 14.96 4.26
CA LYS A 59 7.29 13.76 4.49
C LYS A 59 8.79 13.97 4.19
N LYS A 60 9.11 14.73 3.13
CA LYS A 60 10.51 15.03 2.76
C LYS A 60 11.16 15.97 3.77
N SER A 61 10.43 16.98 4.22
CA SER A 61 10.87 17.91 5.27
C SER A 61 11.14 17.16 6.56
N ASP A 62 10.17 16.36 7.02
CA ASP A 62 10.29 15.54 8.23
C ASP A 62 11.46 14.55 8.15
N LYS A 63 11.64 13.88 7.02
CA LYS A 63 12.79 13.00 6.80
C LYS A 63 14.12 13.76 6.87
N SER A 64 14.17 14.98 6.35
CA SER A 64 15.38 15.82 6.40
C SER A 64 15.66 16.28 7.83
N ARG A 65 14.64 16.67 8.57
CA ARG A 65 14.73 17.03 9.99
C ARG A 65 15.21 15.87 10.84
N ALA A 66 14.65 14.68 10.66
CA ALA A 66 15.09 13.48 11.35
C ALA A 66 16.57 13.19 11.07
N LYS A 67 17.06 13.36 9.84
CA LYS A 67 18.49 13.14 9.56
C LYS A 67 19.43 14.07 10.33
N GLN A 68 18.98 15.29 10.63
CA GLN A 68 19.78 16.30 11.31
C GLN A 68 19.67 16.19 12.84
N ASP A 69 18.49 15.87 13.35
CA ASP A 69 18.19 15.78 14.78
C ASP A 69 17.88 14.33 15.18
N LYS A 70 18.79 13.73 15.96
CA LYS A 70 18.65 12.34 16.46
C LYS A 70 17.53 12.18 17.49
N SER A 71 17.02 13.28 18.07
CA SER A 71 15.86 13.24 18.98
C SER A 71 14.52 13.19 18.26
N TYR A 72 14.51 13.49 16.94
CA TYR A 72 13.31 13.51 16.12
C TYR A 72 13.18 12.22 15.30
N HIS A 73 12.11 11.45 15.54
CA HIS A 73 11.83 10.22 14.81
C HIS A 73 10.62 10.39 13.89
N VAL A 74 10.75 9.89 12.67
CA VAL A 74 9.67 9.92 11.67
C VAL A 74 9.43 8.50 11.19
N ALA A 75 8.21 8.04 11.43
CA ALA A 75 7.72 6.76 10.96
C ALA A 75 6.64 6.96 9.90
N THR A 76 6.61 6.03 8.93
CA THR A 76 5.50 5.96 7.96
C THR A 76 4.91 4.58 7.97
N PHE A 77 3.58 4.54 7.92
CA PHE A 77 2.76 3.33 7.89
C PHE A 77 2.02 3.27 6.55
N ASP A 78 1.89 2.07 6.01
CA ASP A 78 1.05 1.81 4.84
C ASP A 78 -0.31 1.29 5.33
N VAL A 79 -1.36 2.08 5.11
CA VAL A 79 -2.74 1.72 5.52
C VAL A 79 -3.39 0.80 4.50
N GLU A 80 -2.92 0.83 3.25
CA GLU A 80 -3.46 0.01 2.17
C GLU A 80 -2.92 -1.43 2.25
N ALA A 81 -1.86 -1.65 3.03
CA ALA A 81 -1.40 -2.97 3.46
C ALA A 81 -2.32 -3.59 4.53
N VAL A 82 -3.59 -3.78 4.16
CA VAL A 82 -4.56 -4.56 4.93
C VAL A 82 -4.27 -6.02 4.67
N LEU A 83 -4.01 -6.79 5.72
CA LEU A 83 -4.08 -8.24 5.66
C LEU A 83 -5.55 -8.61 5.90
N PRO A 84 -6.29 -9.03 4.86
CA PRO A 84 -7.55 -9.70 5.11
C PRO A 84 -7.20 -10.99 5.86
N ILE A 85 -7.51 -11.04 7.16
CA ILE A 85 -7.39 -12.28 7.92
C ILE A 85 -8.48 -13.20 7.40
N PRO A 86 -8.13 -14.42 6.94
CA PRO A 86 -8.65 -15.58 7.68
C PRO A 86 -7.76 -16.83 7.60
N CYS A 87 -7.87 -17.74 8.57
CA CYS A 87 -7.63 -19.15 8.26
C CYS A 87 -8.48 -20.05 9.17
N TYR A 88 -9.69 -20.37 8.72
CA TYR A 88 -10.54 -21.41 9.31
C TYR A 88 -11.17 -22.24 8.18
N LEU A 89 -11.29 -23.56 8.38
CA LEU A 89 -11.78 -24.54 7.40
C LEU A 89 -13.32 -24.56 7.24
N VAL A 90 -14.06 -23.63 7.87
CA VAL A 90 -15.52 -23.68 7.98
C VAL A 90 -16.16 -22.44 7.37
N SER A 91 -17.05 -22.65 6.39
CA SER A 91 -17.65 -21.61 5.54
C SER A 91 -18.55 -20.61 6.25
N ILE A 92 -19.13 -20.97 7.39
CA ILE A 92 -20.09 -20.13 8.13
C ILE A 92 -19.44 -18.87 8.72
N ILE A 93 -18.17 -18.93 9.06
CA ILE A 93 -17.44 -17.84 9.73
C ILE A 93 -16.98 -16.77 8.72
N TYR A 94 -16.98 -17.09 7.43
CA TYR A 94 -16.57 -16.18 6.34
C TYR A 94 -17.38 -14.88 6.30
N TYR A 95 -18.66 -14.92 6.69
CA TYR A 95 -19.54 -13.74 6.68
C TYR A 95 -19.52 -12.93 7.99
N GLU A 96 -19.01 -13.52 9.08
CA GLU A 96 -19.02 -12.91 10.42
C GLU A 96 -17.76 -12.08 10.72
N ILE A 97 -16.63 -12.36 10.05
CA ILE A 97 -15.37 -11.69 10.36
C ILE A 97 -15.17 -10.44 9.48
N LYS A 98 -15.56 -9.27 9.99
CA LYS A 98 -15.04 -7.96 9.55
C LYS A 98 -13.86 -7.50 10.41
N LEU A 99 -12.93 -8.39 10.76
CA LEU A 99 -11.64 -7.99 11.33
C LEU A 99 -10.59 -7.92 10.22
N SER A 100 -10.39 -6.70 9.73
CA SER A 100 -9.23 -6.34 8.93
C SER A 100 -8.10 -5.95 9.88
N CYS A 101 -7.00 -6.72 9.92
CA CYS A 101 -5.80 -6.26 10.60
C CYS A 101 -4.89 -5.54 9.62
N TYR A 102 -4.63 -4.29 9.93
CA TYR A 102 -3.62 -3.49 9.24
C TYR A 102 -2.25 -4.02 9.62
N ASN A 103 -1.42 -4.26 8.62
CA ASN A 103 -0.04 -4.60 8.82
C ASN A 103 0.70 -3.33 9.29
N LEU A 104 0.66 -3.07 10.60
CA LEU A 104 1.32 -1.94 11.25
C LEU A 104 2.84 -2.19 11.27
N SER A 105 3.44 -1.96 10.11
CA SER A 105 4.88 -1.95 9.89
C SER A 105 5.40 -0.52 10.06
N PHE A 106 6.22 -0.29 11.08
CA PHE A 106 6.88 0.99 11.30
C PHE A 106 8.25 1.00 10.64
N TYR A 107 8.39 1.87 9.65
CA TYR A 107 9.65 2.12 8.98
C TYR A 107 10.24 3.45 9.44
N SER A 108 11.44 3.41 10.02
CA SER A 108 12.15 4.63 10.39
C SER A 108 12.79 5.25 9.16
N LEU A 109 12.32 6.44 8.80
CA LEU A 109 12.85 7.18 7.65
C LEU A 109 14.27 7.72 7.88
N GLN A 110 14.72 7.74 9.12
CA GLN A 110 16.03 8.25 9.55
C GLN A 110 17.14 7.27 9.15
N ASN A 111 16.95 5.99 9.48
CA ASN A 111 17.93 4.93 9.23
C ASN A 111 17.63 4.11 7.97
N ALA A 112 16.48 4.34 7.33
CA ALA A 112 15.96 3.47 6.27
C ALA A 112 15.92 1.99 6.72
N LYS A 113 15.63 1.78 8.01
CA LYS A 113 15.51 0.46 8.64
C LYS A 113 14.06 0.20 9.02
N PHE A 114 13.72 -1.07 8.94
CA PHE A 114 12.44 -1.59 9.39
C PHE A 114 12.58 -1.84 10.89
N ASP A 115 11.90 -1.06 11.72
CA ASP A 115 12.16 -1.07 13.17
C ASP A 115 11.13 -1.94 13.92
N MET A 116 9.90 -2.05 13.43
CA MET A 116 8.85 -2.77 14.15
C MET A 116 7.76 -3.31 13.22
N PHE A 117 7.36 -4.56 13.45
CA PHE A 117 6.23 -5.22 12.79
C PHE A 117 5.18 -5.59 13.85
N CYS A 118 3.93 -5.19 13.60
CA CYS A 118 2.78 -5.78 14.28
C CYS A 118 2.24 -6.91 13.41
N GLY A 119 2.38 -8.15 13.89
CA GLY A 119 1.87 -9.32 13.22
C GLY A 119 0.95 -10.13 14.13
N ILE A 120 0.01 -10.85 13.51
CA ILE A 120 -0.77 -11.87 14.22
C ILE A 120 0.01 -13.18 14.14
N LYS A 121 0.34 -13.75 15.31
CA LYS A 121 0.78 -15.14 15.38
C LYS A 121 -0.42 -16.00 15.77
N LEU A 122 -0.76 -16.94 14.89
CA LEU A 122 -1.74 -17.98 15.18
C LEU A 122 -1.01 -19.09 15.94
N LYS A 123 -1.49 -19.39 17.15
CA LYS A 123 -0.96 -20.48 17.97
C LYS A 123 -2.14 -21.36 18.39
N GLU A 124 -2.20 -22.56 17.82
CA GLU A 124 -3.09 -23.71 18.07
C GLU A 124 -4.60 -23.53 18.34
N ASN A 125 -5.09 -22.40 18.85
CA ASN A 125 -6.49 -21.94 18.86
C ASN A 125 -6.65 -20.44 19.22
N GLU A 126 -5.55 -19.67 19.32
CA GLU A 126 -5.56 -18.26 19.70
C GLU A 126 -4.84 -17.39 18.66
N ALA A 127 -5.42 -16.24 18.36
CA ALA A 127 -4.78 -15.19 17.57
C ALA A 127 -4.16 -14.17 18.53
N LEU A 128 -2.84 -14.22 18.69
CA LEU A 128 -2.10 -13.25 19.51
C LEU A 128 -1.52 -12.16 18.62
N VAL A 129 -1.87 -10.91 18.91
CA VAL A 129 -1.21 -9.74 18.32
C VAL A 129 0.14 -9.57 19.02
N LYS A 130 1.23 -9.73 18.28
CA LYS A 130 2.58 -9.60 18.84
C LYS A 130 3.34 -8.48 18.15
N TRP A 131 3.93 -7.63 18.97
CA TRP A 131 4.89 -6.62 18.55
C TRP A 131 6.28 -7.24 18.60
N GLU A 132 6.93 -7.37 17.45
CA GLU A 132 8.32 -7.85 17.37
C GLU A 132 9.20 -6.76 16.75
N ARG A 133 10.33 -6.49 17.42
CA ARG A 133 11.38 -5.59 16.92
C ARG A 133 12.29 -6.42 16.02
N VAL A 134 12.43 -6.01 14.76
CA VAL A 134 13.34 -6.67 13.81
C VAL A 134 14.69 -5.98 13.95
N PHE A 135 15.71 -6.71 14.41
CA PHE A 135 17.08 -6.20 14.58
C PHE A 135 17.89 -6.31 13.29
#